data_AF-A0A6J1TXL8-F1
#
_entry.id   AF-A0A6J1TXL8-F1
#
_cell.length_a   1.000
_cell.length_b   1.000
_cell.length_c   1.000
_cell.angle_alpha   90.00
_cell.angle_beta   90.00
_cell.angle_gamma   90.00
#
_symmetry.space_group_name_H-M   'P 1'
#
loop_
_entity.id
_entity.type
_entity.pdbx_description
1 polymer ?
#
loop_
_entity_poly.entity_id
_entity_poly.type
_entity_poly.pdbx_seq_one_letter_code
_entity_poly.pdbx_strand_id
1 'polypeptide(L)'
;MTAIAAQTQWLLSRRRPKKSFFETFIRSLIILCVAIAIVLLSIAVCDGHWLFTKGKLFGLWHFCTLGSNSTLKCTTDLSVTNIRGISIGMTFIRSMVSFAVVLAIFGLELLMISQVCEDINSRRKWSMGSVLILVSFLLSSAGMVSFLILLRDYITITSFTLTYWCEFIATFLFFLNGISGLHLNNLTFPWNRVRKN
;
A
#
# COMPACT_ATOMS: atom_id res chain seq x y z
N MET A 1 -21.15 -33.40 -40.21
CA MET A 1 -21.43 -33.35 -38.76
C MET A 1 -20.56 -32.30 -38.05
N THR A 2 -20.34 -31.12 -38.63
CA THR A 2 -19.43 -30.08 -38.11
C THR A 2 -20.13 -28.77 -37.72
N ALA A 3 -21.42 -28.61 -38.06
CA ALA A 3 -22.19 -27.40 -37.73
C ALA A 3 -22.64 -27.32 -36.26
N ILE A 4 -22.75 -28.47 -35.57
CA ILE A 4 -23.26 -28.53 -34.18
C ILE A 4 -22.20 -28.09 -33.16
N ALA A 5 -20.90 -28.25 -33.49
CA ALA A 5 -19.79 -27.81 -32.65
C ALA A 5 -19.64 -26.28 -32.61
N ALA A 6 -19.90 -25.60 -33.74
CA ALA A 6 -19.82 -24.14 -33.80
C ALA A 6 -20.96 -23.45 -33.01
N GLN A 7 -22.14 -24.06 -32.98
CA GLN A 7 -23.32 -23.51 -32.30
C GLN A 7 -23.24 -23.66 -30.77
N THR A 8 -22.58 -24.73 -30.28
CA THR A 8 -22.33 -24.95 -28.85
C THR A 8 -21.31 -23.97 -28.28
N GLN A 9 -20.28 -23.59 -29.05
CA GLN A 9 -19.32 -22.55 -28.66
C GLN A 9 -19.97 -21.16 -28.54
N TRP A 10 -20.89 -20.83 -29.44
CA TRP A 10 -21.64 -19.56 -29.42
C TRP A 10 -22.61 -19.48 -28.22
N LEU A 11 -23.27 -20.59 -27.88
CA LEU A 11 -24.15 -20.68 -26.72
C LEU A 11 -23.41 -20.64 -25.38
N LEU A 12 -22.17 -21.15 -25.32
CA LEU A 12 -21.28 -21.03 -24.16
C LEU A 12 -20.73 -19.60 -23.98
N SER A 13 -20.43 -18.89 -25.06
CA SER A 13 -19.96 -17.49 -25.00
C SER A 13 -21.05 -16.51 -24.55
N ARG A 14 -22.32 -16.77 -24.91
CA ARG A 14 -23.48 -15.97 -24.49
C ARG A 14 -23.90 -16.19 -23.03
N ARG A 15 -23.32 -17.17 -22.34
CA ARG A 15 -23.61 -17.51 -20.94
C ARG A 15 -22.52 -17.02 -19.98
N ARG A 16 -21.75 -15.99 -20.33
CA ARG A 16 -21.02 -15.22 -19.32
C ARG A 16 -22.04 -14.44 -18.50
N PRO A 17 -22.18 -14.68 -17.17
CA PRO A 17 -22.94 -13.77 -16.35
C PRO A 17 -22.28 -12.40 -16.51
N LYS A 18 -23.03 -11.40 -17.04
CA LYS A 18 -22.60 -10.01 -17.02
C LYS A 18 -22.15 -9.73 -15.58
N LYS A 19 -20.88 -9.36 -15.38
CA LYS A 19 -20.42 -8.84 -14.08
C LYS A 19 -21.43 -7.77 -13.67
N SER A 20 -21.93 -7.86 -12.43
CA SER A 20 -22.82 -6.83 -11.92
C SER A 20 -22.10 -5.50 -12.04
N PHE A 21 -22.79 -4.45 -12.49
CA PHE A 21 -22.24 -3.09 -12.53
C PHE A 21 -21.56 -2.72 -11.21
N PHE A 22 -22.13 -3.20 -10.10
CA PHE A 22 -21.61 -3.03 -8.75
C PHE A 22 -20.23 -3.71 -8.54
N GLU A 23 -20.01 -4.90 -9.11
CA GLU A 23 -18.72 -5.59 -9.00
C GLU A 23 -17.61 -4.81 -9.73
N THR A 24 -17.89 -4.33 -10.94
CA THR A 24 -16.95 -3.50 -11.69
C THR A 24 -16.70 -2.17 -10.98
N PHE A 25 -17.74 -1.52 -10.46
CA PHE A 25 -17.62 -0.28 -9.72
C PHE A 25 -16.75 -0.42 -8.47
N ILE A 26 -16.99 -1.46 -7.65
CA ILE A 26 -16.19 -1.71 -6.44
C ILE A 26 -14.73 -2.06 -6.80
N ARG A 27 -14.49 -2.85 -7.86
CA ARG A 27 -13.11 -3.12 -8.32
C ARG A 27 -12.39 -1.85 -8.76
N SER A 28 -13.06 -0.98 -9.50
CA SER A 28 -12.49 0.32 -9.91
C SER A 28 -12.22 1.23 -8.72
N LEU A 29 -13.12 1.26 -7.73
CA LEU A 29 -12.93 2.03 -6.50
C LEU A 29 -11.70 1.53 -5.71
N ILE A 30 -11.52 0.21 -5.61
CA ILE A 30 -10.34 -0.39 -4.97
C ILE A 30 -9.06 0.06 -5.68
N ILE A 31 -9.00 -0.01 -7.02
CA ILE A 31 -7.83 0.45 -7.77
C ILE A 31 -7.56 1.93 -7.55
N LEU A 32 -8.60 2.77 -7.62
CA LEU A 32 -8.47 4.20 -7.40
C LEU A 32 -7.96 4.52 -5.99
N CYS A 33 -8.52 3.88 -4.97
CA CYS A 33 -8.09 4.06 -3.59
C CYS A 33 -6.66 3.57 -3.36
N VAL A 34 -6.25 2.45 -3.97
CA VAL A 34 -4.86 1.96 -3.91
C VAL A 34 -3.91 2.94 -4.59
N ALA A 35 -4.28 3.49 -5.75
CA ALA A 35 -3.47 4.49 -6.43
C ALA A 35 -3.30 5.76 -5.59
N ILE A 36 -4.37 6.27 -4.97
CA ILE A 36 -4.31 7.41 -4.04
C ILE A 36 -3.42 7.07 -2.85
N ALA A 37 -3.54 5.88 -2.27
CA ALA A 37 -2.71 5.43 -1.16
C ALA A 37 -1.21 5.37 -1.54
N ILE A 38 -0.87 4.91 -2.74
CA ILE A 38 0.51 4.91 -3.25
C ILE A 38 1.06 6.33 -3.38
N VAL A 39 0.26 7.27 -3.88
CA VAL A 39 0.68 8.67 -3.98
C VAL A 39 0.92 9.27 -2.59
N LEU A 40 0.00 9.05 -1.65
CA LEU A 40 0.15 9.52 -0.26
C LEU A 40 1.39 8.91 0.41
N LEU A 41 1.59 7.60 0.26
CA LEU A 41 2.76 6.87 0.75
C LEU A 41 4.05 7.44 0.14
N SER A 42 4.07 7.68 -1.17
CA SER A 42 5.25 8.21 -1.86
C SER A 42 5.59 9.62 -1.38
N ILE A 43 4.59 10.49 -1.20
CA ILE A 43 4.79 11.84 -0.65
C ILE A 43 5.34 11.76 0.78
N ALA A 44 4.75 10.90 1.62
CA ALA A 44 5.19 10.73 3.01
C ALA A 44 6.62 10.19 3.12
N VAL A 45 7.02 9.29 2.22
CA VAL A 45 8.40 8.76 2.13
C VAL A 45 9.37 9.79 1.57
N CYS A 46 9.01 10.50 0.51
CA CYS A 46 9.89 11.44 -0.18
C CYS A 46 10.11 12.72 0.63
N ASP A 47 9.06 13.29 1.23
CA ASP A 47 9.20 14.44 2.13
C ASP A 47 9.87 13.98 3.44
N GLY A 48 9.51 12.79 3.92
CA GLY A 48 10.19 12.13 5.03
C GLY A 48 10.05 12.82 6.39
N HIS A 49 9.53 14.04 6.47
CA HIS A 49 9.47 14.84 7.69
C HIS A 49 8.42 14.38 8.68
N TRP A 50 8.63 13.28 9.42
CA TRP A 50 7.56 12.62 10.20
C TRP A 50 7.29 13.21 11.59
N LEU A 51 8.30 13.80 12.24
CA LEU A 51 8.15 14.31 13.60
C LEU A 51 8.84 15.68 13.76
N PHE A 52 8.08 16.65 14.23
CA PHE A 52 8.55 18.00 14.54
C PHE A 52 8.37 18.27 16.04
N THR A 53 9.46 18.31 16.78
CA THR A 53 9.42 18.57 18.23
C THR A 53 10.51 19.53 18.67
N LYS A 54 10.15 20.55 19.45
CA LYS A 54 11.07 21.50 20.10
C LYS A 54 12.12 22.10 19.14
N GLY A 55 11.72 22.49 17.93
CA GLY A 55 12.61 23.05 16.91
C GLY A 55 13.54 22.03 16.24
N LYS A 56 13.33 20.73 16.45
CA LYS A 56 14.03 19.64 15.77
C LYS A 56 13.05 18.90 14.88
N LEU A 57 13.39 18.78 13.61
CA LEU A 57 12.65 18.02 12.63
C LEU A 57 13.39 16.69 12.41
N PHE A 58 12.75 15.61 12.88
CA PHE A 58 13.18 14.24 12.62
C PHE A 58 12.51 13.76 11.33
N GLY A 59 13.26 13.83 10.24
CA GLY A 59 12.87 13.29 8.96
C GLY A 59 13.45 11.91 8.71
N LEU A 60 12.78 11.12 7.87
CA LEU A 60 13.18 9.81 7.40
C LEU A 60 14.58 9.90 6.80
N TRP A 61 14.85 10.88 5.93
CA TRP A 61 16.13 11.06 5.23
C TRP A 61 17.09 12.05 5.90
N HIS A 62 16.55 13.15 6.41
CA HIS A 62 17.32 14.27 6.93
C HIS A 62 16.89 14.64 8.35
N PHE A 63 17.86 15.01 9.18
CA PHE A 63 17.63 15.55 10.50
C PHE A 63 17.91 17.06 10.49
N CYS A 64 16.91 17.88 10.80
CA CYS A 64 17.08 19.33 10.82
C CYS A 64 16.90 19.89 12.23
N THR A 65 17.78 20.79 12.64
CA THR A 65 17.68 21.52 13.91
C THR A 65 17.58 23.01 13.66
N LEU A 66 16.67 23.70 14.34
CA LEU A 66 16.65 25.16 14.39
C LEU A 66 17.90 25.64 15.14
N GLY A 67 18.79 26.32 14.42
CA GLY A 67 19.94 27.01 15.01
C GLY A 67 19.53 28.31 15.69
N SER A 68 20.44 28.86 16.50
CA SER A 68 20.26 30.12 17.25
C SER A 68 19.84 31.33 16.41
N ASN A 69 20.09 31.30 15.10
CA ASN A 69 19.80 32.41 14.18
C ASN A 69 18.53 32.15 13.35
N SER A 70 17.61 31.31 13.83
CA SER A 70 16.41 30.86 13.09
C SER A 70 16.68 30.19 11.73
N THR A 71 17.93 29.77 11.48
CA THR A 71 18.32 29.00 10.30
C THR A 71 18.19 27.50 10.58
N LEU A 72 17.55 26.77 9.67
CA LEU A 72 17.45 25.31 9.72
C LEU A 72 18.80 24.71 9.31
N LYS A 73 19.51 24.10 10.26
CA LYS A 73 20.69 23.28 9.97
C LYS A 73 20.25 21.85 9.78
N CYS A 74 20.23 21.40 8.52
CA CYS A 74 19.94 20.02 8.17
C CYS A 74 21.24 19.23 8.05
N THR A 75 21.30 18.08 8.72
CA THR A 75 22.38 17.11 8.61
C THR A 75 21.82 15.75 8.22
N THR A 76 22.58 15.00 7.43
CA THR A 76 22.30 13.59 7.08
C THR A 76 22.86 12.63 8.14
N ASP A 77 23.72 13.12 9.03
CA ASP A 77 24.41 12.30 10.02
C ASP A 77 23.53 12.13 11.27
N LEU A 78 22.75 11.04 11.29
CA LEU A 78 21.94 10.66 12.46
C LEU A 78 22.81 10.24 13.67
N SER A 79 24.11 9.99 13.45
CA SER A 79 25.12 9.73 14.50
C SER A 79 25.30 10.91 15.47
N VAL A 80 24.97 12.13 15.02
CA VAL A 80 25.04 13.37 15.82
C VAL A 80 23.90 13.44 16.85
N THR A 81 22.84 12.67 16.65
CA THR A 81 21.80 12.52 17.68
C THR A 81 22.28 11.52 18.73
N ASN A 82 22.29 11.92 20.00
CA ASN A 82 22.80 11.14 21.14
C ASN A 82 21.95 9.89 21.47
N ILE A 83 21.25 9.32 20.48
CA ILE A 83 20.32 8.21 20.61
C ILE A 83 21.01 6.96 20.05
N ARG A 84 21.36 6.03 20.95
CA ARG A 84 22.06 4.79 20.60
C ARG A 84 21.20 3.95 19.64
N GLY A 85 21.74 3.62 18.46
CA GLY A 85 21.06 2.75 17.48
C GLY A 85 20.10 3.44 16.51
N ILE A 86 19.94 4.76 16.58
CA ILE A 86 19.05 5.53 15.70
C ILE A 86 19.42 5.42 14.21
N SER A 87 20.72 5.36 13.88
CA SER A 87 21.19 5.21 12.51
C SER A 87 20.78 3.85 11.89
N ILE A 88 20.92 2.77 12.66
CA ILE A 88 20.55 1.41 12.24
C ILE A 88 19.03 1.29 12.13
N GLY A 89 18.30 1.74 13.16
CA GLY A 89 16.84 1.69 13.18
C GLY A 89 16.22 2.53 12.06
N MET A 90 16.76 3.73 11.80
CA MET A 90 16.25 4.56 10.71
C MET A 90 16.55 3.97 9.33
N THR A 91 17.72 3.37 9.14
CA THR A 91 18.04 2.65 7.89
C THR A 91 17.08 1.48 7.66
N PHE A 92 16.76 0.74 8.73
CA PHE A 92 15.77 -0.33 8.69
C PHE A 92 14.39 0.20 8.30
N ILE A 93 13.90 1.27 8.94
CA ILE A 93 12.60 1.89 8.64
C ILE A 93 12.57 2.37 7.17
N ARG A 94 13.61 3.09 6.72
CA ARG A 94 13.72 3.53 5.31
C ARG A 94 13.55 2.36 4.35
N SER A 95 14.28 1.27 4.58
CA SER A 95 14.20 0.09 3.73
C SER A 95 12.79 -0.51 3.71
N MET A 96 12.16 -0.71 4.87
CA MET A 96 10.81 -1.29 4.96
C MET A 96 9.78 -0.46 4.20
N VAL A 97 9.78 0.87 4.40
CA VAL A 97 8.77 1.74 3.77
C VAL A 97 9.05 1.90 2.27
N SER A 98 10.31 1.98 1.84
CA SER A 98 10.65 1.95 0.39
C SER A 98 10.22 0.64 -0.28
N PHE A 99 10.46 -0.52 0.36
CA PHE A 99 9.96 -1.80 -0.16
C PHE A 99 8.43 -1.85 -0.19
N ALA A 100 7.75 -1.25 0.78
CA ALA A 100 6.29 -1.16 0.80
C ALA A 100 5.75 -0.42 -0.44
N VAL A 101 6.37 0.71 -0.82
CA VAL A 101 6.01 1.47 -2.05
C VAL A 101 6.15 0.59 -3.29
N VAL A 102 7.30 -0.09 -3.44
CA VAL A 102 7.58 -0.93 -4.61
C VAL A 102 6.56 -2.07 -4.72
N LEU A 103 6.29 -2.77 -3.61
CA LEU A 103 5.29 -3.84 -3.60
C LEU A 103 3.87 -3.32 -3.85
N ALA A 104 3.56 -2.09 -3.43
CA ALA A 104 2.25 -1.49 -3.65
C ALA A 104 2.05 -1.17 -5.14
N ILE A 105 3.08 -0.65 -5.81
CA ILE A 105 3.08 -0.41 -7.26
C ILE A 105 2.88 -1.73 -8.01
N PHE A 106 3.66 -2.77 -7.70
CA PHE A 106 3.47 -4.09 -8.32
C PHE A 106 2.08 -4.68 -8.05
N GLY A 107 1.54 -4.48 -6.84
CA GLY A 107 0.17 -4.85 -6.49
C GLY A 107 -0.87 -4.14 -7.36
N LEU A 108 -0.72 -2.83 -7.54
CA LEU A 108 -1.60 -2.00 -8.38
C LEU A 108 -1.57 -2.45 -9.85
N GLU A 109 -0.37 -2.69 -10.41
CA GLU A 109 -0.21 -3.18 -11.77
C GLU A 109 -0.95 -4.52 -11.98
N LEU A 110 -0.81 -5.45 -11.03
CA LEU A 110 -1.52 -6.74 -11.09
C LEU A 110 -3.04 -6.57 -10.98
N LEU A 111 -3.52 -5.65 -10.15
CA LEU A 111 -4.94 -5.32 -10.06
C LEU A 111 -5.45 -4.72 -11.38
N MET A 112 -4.71 -3.79 -11.99
CA MET A 112 -5.08 -3.17 -13.26
C MET A 112 -5.11 -4.19 -14.41
N ILE A 113 -4.05 -5.00 -14.56
CA ILE A 113 -3.96 -6.05 -15.59
C ILE A 113 -5.09 -7.07 -15.42
N SER A 114 -5.47 -7.39 -14.18
CA SER A 114 -6.57 -8.33 -13.94
C SER A 114 -7.96 -7.80 -14.28
N GLN A 115 -8.14 -6.47 -14.36
CA GLN A 115 -9.37 -5.87 -14.89
C GLN A 115 -9.37 -5.80 -16.42
N VAL A 116 -8.23 -5.45 -17.04
CA VAL A 116 -8.10 -5.24 -18.49
C VAL A 116 -8.07 -6.55 -19.27
N CYS A 117 -7.35 -7.57 -18.78
CA CYS A 117 -7.27 -8.88 -19.42
C CYS A 117 -8.23 -9.87 -18.75
N GLU A 118 -9.42 -10.09 -19.34
CA GLU A 118 -10.38 -11.11 -18.90
C GLU A 118 -9.96 -12.54 -19.29
N ASP A 119 -8.84 -13.01 -18.74
CA ASP A 119 -8.37 -14.40 -18.91
C ASP A 119 -8.77 -15.30 -17.73
N ILE A 120 -8.66 -16.63 -17.91
CA ILE A 120 -8.83 -17.64 -16.86
C ILE A 120 -7.91 -17.38 -15.64
N ASN A 121 -6.74 -16.77 -15.89
CA ASN A 121 -5.75 -16.39 -14.87
C ASN A 121 -5.97 -15.00 -14.24
N SER A 122 -6.96 -14.23 -14.70
CA SER A 122 -7.30 -12.91 -14.10
C SER A 122 -7.58 -13.00 -12.60
N ARG A 123 -8.20 -14.11 -12.15
CA ARG A 123 -8.49 -14.40 -10.73
C ARG A 123 -7.23 -14.50 -9.88
N ARG A 124 -6.23 -15.24 -10.35
CA ARG A 124 -4.97 -15.41 -9.63
C ARG A 124 -4.20 -14.10 -9.58
N LYS A 125 -4.21 -13.33 -10.68
CA LYS A 125 -3.59 -12.00 -10.75
C LYS A 125 -4.24 -11.02 -9.76
N TRP A 126 -5.58 -10.96 -9.69
CA TRP A 126 -6.31 -10.12 -8.74
C TRP A 126 -5.96 -10.50 -7.28
N SER A 127 -6.01 -11.79 -6.95
CA SER A 127 -5.68 -12.28 -5.60
C SER A 127 -4.22 -12.00 -5.24
N MET A 128 -3.27 -12.21 -6.17
CA MET A 128 -1.85 -11.90 -5.94
C MET A 128 -1.64 -10.40 -5.76
N GLY A 129 -2.32 -9.56 -6.56
CA GLY A 129 -2.32 -8.12 -6.40
C GLY A 129 -2.82 -7.70 -5.01
N SER A 130 -3.96 -8.22 -4.56
CA SER A 130 -4.49 -7.95 -3.22
C SER A 130 -3.54 -8.42 -2.10
N VAL A 131 -2.88 -9.58 -2.26
CA VAL A 131 -1.87 -10.05 -1.31
C VAL A 131 -0.66 -9.13 -1.26
N LEU A 132 -0.17 -8.64 -2.40
CA LEU A 132 0.94 -7.68 -2.44
C LEU A 132 0.58 -6.37 -1.73
N ILE A 133 -0.65 -5.86 -1.92
CA ILE A 133 -1.14 -4.70 -1.17
C ILE A 133 -1.19 -4.97 0.34
N LEU A 134 -1.57 -6.17 0.78
CA LEU A 134 -1.53 -6.55 2.20
C LEU A 134 -0.10 -6.65 2.74
N VAL A 135 0.85 -7.16 1.97
CA VAL A 135 2.27 -7.18 2.35
C VAL A 135 2.80 -5.75 2.45
N SER A 136 2.44 -4.85 1.53
CA SER A 136 2.76 -3.42 1.63
C SER A 136 2.21 -2.81 2.91
N PHE A 137 0.96 -3.12 3.28
CA PHE A 137 0.40 -2.71 4.56
C PHE A 137 1.25 -3.19 5.75
N LEU A 138 1.67 -4.45 5.77
CA LEU A 138 2.50 -5.00 6.86
C LEU A 138 3.84 -4.27 6.96
N LEU A 139 4.48 -3.97 5.82
CA LEU A 139 5.76 -3.26 5.79
C LEU A 139 5.63 -1.79 6.21
N SER A 140 4.61 -1.06 5.70
CA SER A 140 4.36 0.33 6.11
C SER A 140 3.97 0.44 7.59
N SER A 141 3.09 -0.45 8.07
CA SER A 141 2.72 -0.48 9.49
C SER A 141 3.90 -0.84 10.39
N ALA A 142 4.73 -1.82 10.00
CA ALA A 142 5.95 -2.15 10.72
C ALA A 142 6.95 -0.99 10.73
N GLY A 143 7.10 -0.28 9.61
CA GLY A 143 7.93 0.93 9.51
C GLY A 143 7.47 2.03 10.46
N MET A 144 6.18 2.33 10.45
CA MET A 144 5.59 3.34 11.35
C MET A 144 5.70 2.95 12.82
N VAL A 145 5.36 1.71 13.18
CA VAL A 145 5.45 1.25 14.58
C VAL A 145 6.91 1.25 15.05
N SER A 146 7.84 0.84 14.20
CA SER A 146 9.28 0.88 14.51
C SER A 146 9.77 2.32 14.74
N PHE A 147 9.29 3.28 13.95
CA PHE A 147 9.59 4.70 14.15
C PHE A 147 9.05 5.23 15.49
N LEU A 148 7.81 4.87 15.84
CA LEU A 148 7.21 5.25 17.11
C LEU A 148 7.96 4.66 18.31
N ILE A 149 8.40 3.40 18.22
CA ILE A 149 9.18 2.75 19.27
C ILE A 149 10.54 3.44 19.42
N LEU A 150 11.18 3.78 18.31
CA LEU A 150 12.52 4.38 18.31
C LEU A 150 12.53 5.80 18.88
N LEU A 151 11.47 6.57 18.64
CA LEU A 151 11.33 7.94 19.14
C LEU A 151 10.39 8.06 20.34
N ARG A 152 10.06 6.95 21.01
CA ARG A 152 9.06 6.88 22.08
C ARG A 152 9.19 7.99 23.12
N ASP A 153 10.42 8.30 23.53
CA ASP A 153 10.72 9.29 24.57
C ASP A 153 10.55 10.75 24.11
N TYR A 154 10.42 10.98 22.79
CA TYR A 154 10.28 12.30 22.16
C TYR A 154 8.88 12.56 21.58
N ILE A 155 7.97 11.57 21.64
CA ILE A 155 6.64 11.68 21.04
C ILE A 155 5.70 12.47 21.95
N THR A 156 5.16 13.56 21.40
CA THR A 156 3.90 14.15 21.87
C THR A 156 2.89 14.08 20.73
N ILE A 157 1.59 13.97 21.03
CA ILE A 157 0.51 13.87 20.01
C ILE A 157 0.55 15.07 19.04
N THR A 158 1.00 16.24 19.52
CA THR A 158 1.16 17.47 18.73
C THR A 158 2.44 17.54 17.90
N SER A 159 3.39 16.62 18.10
CA SER A 159 4.66 16.59 17.37
C SER A 159 4.57 15.87 16.02
N PHE A 160 3.46 15.20 15.72
CA PHE A 160 3.28 14.52 14.43
C PHE A 160 2.96 15.52 13.32
N THR A 161 3.69 15.41 12.22
CA THR A 161 3.51 16.25 11.04
C THR A 161 2.41 15.72 10.13
N LEU A 162 2.02 16.52 9.13
CA LEU A 162 1.05 16.10 8.11
C LEU A 162 1.48 14.82 7.37
N THR A 163 2.77 14.65 7.09
CA THR A 163 3.29 13.49 6.36
C THR A 163 3.14 12.20 7.14
N TYR A 164 3.31 12.23 8.47
CA TYR A 164 3.02 11.08 9.33
C TYR A 164 1.54 10.69 9.24
N TRP A 165 0.63 11.67 9.24
CA TRP A 165 -0.80 11.40 9.05
C TRP A 165 -1.11 10.86 7.65
N CYS A 166 -0.43 11.33 6.61
CA CYS A 166 -0.55 10.77 5.25
C CYS A 166 -0.10 9.31 5.20
N GLU A 167 1.03 8.97 5.83
CA GLU A 167 1.53 7.57 5.93
C GLU A 167 0.52 6.69 6.68
N PHE A 168 -0.05 7.19 7.78
CA PHE A 168 -1.08 6.48 8.55
C PHE A 168 -2.32 6.20 7.72
N ILE A 169 -2.84 7.20 7.01
CA ILE A 169 -4.00 7.06 6.14
C ILE A 169 -3.69 6.10 4.98
N ALA A 170 -2.53 6.23 4.33
CA ALA A 170 -2.12 5.34 3.24
C ALA A 170 -2.03 3.87 3.70
N THR A 171 -1.42 3.62 4.86
CA THR A 171 -1.33 2.30 5.48
C THR A 171 -2.72 1.71 5.72
N PHE A 172 -3.64 2.50 6.30
CA PHE A 172 -5.00 2.05 6.53
C PHE A 172 -5.77 1.77 5.23
N LEU A 173 -5.57 2.59 4.20
CA LEU A 173 -6.14 2.35 2.87
C LEU A 173 -5.62 1.04 2.25
N PHE A 174 -4.32 0.72 2.38
CA PHE A 174 -3.80 -0.57 1.91
C PHE A 174 -4.47 -1.75 2.61
N PHE A 175 -4.66 -1.67 3.93
CA PHE A 175 -5.37 -2.70 4.68
C PHE A 175 -6.80 -2.91 4.18
N LEU A 176 -7.60 -1.84 4.12
CA LEU A 176 -9.00 -1.92 3.70
C LEU A 176 -9.12 -2.42 2.26
N ASN A 177 -8.32 -1.90 1.34
CA ASN A 177 -8.38 -2.27 -0.07
C ASN A 177 -7.81 -3.66 -0.35
N GLY A 178 -6.77 -4.07 0.38
CA GLY A 178 -6.22 -5.43 0.30
C GLY A 178 -7.21 -6.49 0.76
N ILE A 179 -7.84 -6.29 1.93
CA ILE A 179 -8.87 -7.21 2.43
C ILE A 179 -10.11 -7.19 1.53
N SER A 180 -10.59 -6.01 1.12
CA SER A 180 -11.75 -5.89 0.25
C SER A 180 -11.51 -6.60 -1.09
N GLY A 181 -10.31 -6.49 -1.65
CA GLY A 181 -9.91 -7.19 -2.87
C GLY A 181 -9.95 -8.72 -2.71
N LEU A 182 -9.46 -9.24 -1.59
CA LEU A 182 -9.49 -10.68 -1.30
C LEU A 182 -10.92 -11.19 -1.03
N HIS A 183 -11.72 -10.42 -0.28
CA HIS A 183 -13.09 -10.76 0.05
C HIS A 183 -14.00 -10.75 -1.18
N LEU A 184 -13.86 -9.76 -2.06
CA LEU A 184 -14.59 -9.72 -3.33
C LEU A 184 -14.28 -10.95 -4.19
N ASN A 185 -13.01 -11.38 -4.22
CA ASN A 185 -12.62 -12.60 -4.95
C ASN A 185 -13.32 -13.85 -4.39
N ASN A 186 -13.52 -13.94 -3.08
CA ASN A 186 -14.19 -15.05 -2.41
C ASN A 186 -15.73 -15.02 -2.62
N LEU A 187 -16.34 -13.84 -2.56
CA LEU A 187 -17.80 -13.66 -2.75
C LEU A 187 -18.27 -13.95 -4.17
N THR A 188 -17.54 -13.47 -5.18
CA THR A 188 -17.91 -13.71 -6.59
C THR A 188 -17.77 -15.19 -6.96
N PHE A 189 -16.95 -15.95 -6.22
CA PHE A 189 -16.65 -17.36 -6.51
C PHE A 189 -16.62 -18.21 -5.25
N PRO A 190 -17.79 -18.60 -4.68
CA PRO A 190 -17.82 -19.58 -3.60
C PRO A 190 -17.20 -20.89 -4.08
N TRP A 191 -16.27 -21.41 -3.29
CA TRP A 191 -15.49 -22.66 -3.47
C TRP A 191 -16.32 -23.88 -3.93
N ASN A 192 -17.63 -23.86 -3.72
CA ASN A 192 -18.58 -24.90 -4.11
C ASN A 192 -18.75 -25.13 -5.62
N ARG A 193 -18.18 -24.29 -6.50
CA ARG A 193 -18.20 -24.54 -7.96
C ARG A 193 -17.03 -25.37 -8.50
N VAL A 194 -16.01 -25.66 -7.69
CA VAL A 194 -14.84 -26.47 -8.12
C VAL A 194 -15.09 -27.98 -7.95
N ARG A 195 -16.09 -28.38 -7.15
CA ARG A 195 -16.38 -29.79 -6.83
C ARG A 195 -17.39 -30.47 -7.78
N LYS A 196 -17.81 -29.79 -8.85
CA LYS A 196 -18.63 -30.35 -9.94
C LYS A 196 -17.83 -30.24 -11.23
N ASN A 197 -16.81 -31.06 -11.37
CA ASN A 197 -16.29 -31.58 -12.63
C ASN A 197 -15.56 -32.88 -12.30
#